data_AF-A0A5C5Z105-F1
#
_entry.id   AF-A0A5C5Z105-F1
#
_cell.length_a   1.000
_cell.length_b   1.000
_cell.length_c   1.000
_cell.angle_alpha   90.00
_cell.angle_beta   90.00
_cell.angle_gamma   90.00
#
_symmetry.space_group_name_H-M   'P 1'
#
loop_
_entity.id
_entity.type
_entity.pdbx_description
1 polymer ?
#
loop_
_entity_poly.entity_id
_entity_poly.type
_entity_poly.pdbx_seq_one_letter_code
_entity_poly.pdbx_strand_id
1 'polypeptide(L)'
;MPWKMITRQELYDEVWSMAVSKLAPKYNLSDVGFAKFCKRCDIPRPPRGYWAKLEAGKKVKKTPLPKHDEEDEIRVYVPEPGEVEAQEEAKSNVEKETEALPKIEVAKTLRGCHTTVSQTRQAFEDAKSRDDGILQSPSDSKLDLIVIGSWRQMASR
;
A
#
# COMPACT_ATOMS: atom_id res chain seq x y z
N MET A 1 4.74 25.90 -7.22
CA MET A 1 3.74 24.89 -6.79
C MET A 1 3.11 24.29 -8.03
N PRO A 2 3.56 23.12 -8.49
CA PRO A 2 3.17 22.56 -9.78
C PRO A 2 1.80 21.89 -9.71
N TRP A 3 0.75 22.69 -9.90
CA TRP A 3 -0.61 22.20 -10.09
C TRP A 3 -0.92 22.17 -11.59
N LYS A 4 -1.41 21.04 -12.08
CA LYS A 4 -1.90 20.86 -13.45
C LYS A 4 -3.43 20.71 -13.42
N MET A 5 -4.11 21.38 -14.34
CA MET A 5 -5.53 21.17 -14.61
C MET A 5 -5.63 20.15 -15.74
N ILE A 6 -6.39 19.07 -15.53
CA ILE A 6 -6.69 18.09 -16.57
C ILE A 6 -8.19 17.88 -16.67
N THR A 7 -8.67 17.54 -17.86
CA THR A 7 -10.09 17.20 -18.01
C THR A 7 -10.34 15.75 -17.63
N ARG A 8 -11.58 15.43 -17.24
CA ARG A 8 -12.01 14.04 -17.01
C ARG A 8 -11.75 13.13 -18.22
N GLN A 9 -11.91 13.66 -19.42
CA GLN A 9 -11.65 12.96 -20.68
C GLN A 9 -10.16 12.63 -20.84
N GLU A 10 -9.28 13.60 -20.59
CA GLU A 10 -7.82 13.42 -20.65
C GLU A 10 -7.36 12.35 -19.65
N LEU A 11 -7.87 12.39 -18.42
CA LEU A 11 -7.57 11.36 -17.41
C LEU A 11 -8.06 9.96 -17.84
N TYR A 12 -9.23 9.87 -18.46
CA TYR A 12 -9.72 8.61 -19.02
C TYR A 12 -8.79 8.08 -20.13
N ASP A 13 -8.41 8.93 -21.08
CA ASP A 13 -7.54 8.52 -22.19
C ASP A 13 -6.18 8.03 -21.68
N GLU A 14 -5.61 8.69 -20.67
CA GLU A 14 -4.38 8.24 -20.02
C GLU A 14 -4.55 6.87 -19.36
N VAL A 15 -5.60 6.70 -18.54
CA VAL A 15 -5.93 5.44 -17.84
C VAL A 15 -6.09 4.26 -18.80
N TRP A 16 -6.57 4.50 -20.02
CA TRP A 16 -6.75 3.49 -21.06
C TRP A 16 -5.59 3.39 -22.05
N SER A 17 -4.57 4.25 -21.94
CA SER A 17 -3.34 4.25 -22.73
C SER A 17 -2.17 3.59 -22.01
N MET A 18 -2.09 3.74 -20.67
CA MET A 18 -1.00 3.20 -19.87
C MET A 18 -1.47 2.54 -18.57
N ALA A 19 -0.73 1.54 -18.09
CA ALA A 19 -1.01 0.88 -16.81
C ALA A 19 -0.90 1.82 -15.61
N VAL A 20 -1.76 1.61 -14.60
CA VAL A 20 -1.81 2.42 -13.37
C VAL A 20 -0.45 2.54 -12.71
N SER A 21 0.35 1.48 -12.66
CA SER A 21 1.67 1.49 -12.02
C SER A 21 2.67 2.46 -12.67
N LYS A 22 2.46 2.83 -13.94
CA LYS A 22 3.26 3.86 -14.61
C LYS A 22 2.62 5.25 -14.57
N LEU A 23 1.29 5.32 -14.43
CA LEU A 23 0.56 6.60 -14.32
C LEU A 23 0.64 7.17 -12.91
N ALA A 24 0.45 6.34 -11.88
CA ALA A 24 0.36 6.79 -10.50
C ALA A 24 1.55 7.66 -10.06
N PRO A 25 2.82 7.32 -10.38
CA PRO A 25 3.97 8.18 -10.06
C PRO A 25 3.91 9.57 -10.72
N LYS A 26 3.37 9.68 -11.95
CA LYS A 26 3.23 10.98 -12.65
C LYS A 26 2.26 11.92 -11.93
N TYR A 27 1.31 11.37 -11.20
CA TYR A 27 0.35 12.11 -10.39
C TYR A 27 0.78 12.25 -8.93
N ASN A 28 2.02 11.86 -8.58
CA ASN A 28 2.50 11.73 -7.21
C ASN A 28 1.55 10.92 -6.31
N LEU A 29 0.97 9.85 -6.85
CA LEU A 29 0.06 8.96 -6.15
C LEU A 29 0.62 7.55 -6.11
N SER A 30 0.26 6.78 -5.08
CA SER A 30 0.43 5.33 -5.09
C SER A 30 -0.61 4.66 -5.99
N ASP A 31 -0.38 3.42 -6.43
CA ASP A 31 -1.36 2.67 -7.25
C ASP A 31 -2.76 2.63 -6.61
N VAL A 32 -2.81 2.50 -5.28
CA VAL A 32 -4.06 2.52 -4.49
C VAL A 32 -4.64 3.93 -4.40
N GLY A 33 -3.80 4.96 -4.25
CA GLY A 33 -4.21 6.36 -4.27
C GLY A 33 -4.80 6.77 -5.61
N PHE A 34 -4.14 6.38 -6.70
CA PHE A 34 -4.61 6.61 -8.06
C PHE A 34 -5.93 5.86 -8.33
N ALA A 35 -6.06 4.62 -7.84
CA ALA A 35 -7.32 3.88 -7.92
C ALA A 35 -8.49 4.60 -7.22
N LYS A 36 -8.25 5.19 -6.03
CA LYS A 36 -9.23 6.00 -5.31
C LYS A 36 -9.54 7.30 -6.05
N PHE A 37 -8.52 7.92 -6.63
CA PHE A 37 -8.65 9.12 -7.43
C PHE A 37 -9.56 8.90 -8.65
N CYS A 38 -9.31 7.86 -9.46
CA CYS A 38 -10.21 7.50 -10.57
C CYS A 38 -11.64 7.21 -10.10
N LYS A 39 -11.81 6.55 -8.95
CA LYS A 39 -13.13 6.28 -8.37
C LYS A 39 -13.87 7.56 -7.99
N ARG A 40 -13.15 8.57 -7.48
CA ARG A 40 -13.73 9.87 -7.11
C ARG A 40 -14.16 10.68 -8.34
N CYS A 41 -13.45 10.54 -9.45
CA CYS A 41 -13.76 11.20 -10.72
C CYS A 41 -14.73 10.39 -11.62
N ASP A 42 -15.28 9.29 -11.09
CA ASP A 42 -16.13 8.33 -11.82
C ASP A 42 -15.53 7.88 -13.16
N ILE A 43 -14.23 7.58 -13.17
CA ILE A 43 -13.50 7.11 -14.35
C ILE A 43 -13.37 5.59 -14.30
N PRO A 44 -13.91 4.85 -15.28
CA PRO A 44 -13.76 3.42 -15.35
C PRO A 44 -12.31 3.06 -15.67
N ARG A 45 -11.76 2.13 -14.90
CA ARG A 45 -10.39 1.63 -15.08
C ARG A 45 -10.40 0.31 -15.87
N PRO A 46 -9.34 0.01 -16.62
CA PRO A 46 -9.21 -1.28 -17.29
C PRO A 46 -9.27 -2.44 -16.28
N PRO A 47 -9.99 -3.53 -16.58
CA PRO A 47 -10.09 -4.68 -15.68
C PRO A 47 -8.74 -5.37 -15.51
N ARG A 48 -8.61 -6.17 -14.44
CA ARG A 48 -7.40 -6.98 -14.23
C ARG A 48 -7.11 -7.85 -15.46
N GLY A 49 -5.85 -7.84 -15.88
CA GLY A 49 -5.40 -8.56 -17.08
C GLY A 49 -5.73 -7.90 -18.42
N TYR A 50 -6.32 -6.70 -18.45
CA TYR A 50 -6.50 -5.93 -19.69
C TYR A 50 -5.17 -5.70 -20.42
N TRP A 51 -4.15 -5.23 -19.69
CA TRP A 51 -2.81 -4.97 -20.24
C TRP A 51 -2.15 -6.25 -20.77
N ALA A 52 -2.21 -7.35 -20.01
CA ALA A 52 -1.68 -8.64 -20.45
C ALA A 52 -2.38 -9.17 -21.72
N LYS A 53 -3.70 -8.95 -21.86
CA LYS A 53 -4.45 -9.31 -23.08
C LYS A 53 -4.06 -8.43 -24.27
N LEU A 54 -3.82 -7.14 -24.03
CA LEU A 54 -3.40 -6.17 -25.05
C LEU A 54 -1.98 -6.48 -25.55
N GLU A 55 -1.05 -6.78 -24.66
CA GLU A 55 0.31 -7.25 -25.00
C GLU A 55 0.30 -8.59 -25.76
N ALA A 56 -0.61 -9.49 -25.40
CA ALA A 56 -0.83 -10.76 -26.11
C ALA A 56 -1.58 -10.61 -27.46
N GLY A 57 -1.80 -9.38 -27.95
CA GLY A 57 -2.45 -9.11 -29.25
C GLY A 57 -3.94 -9.47 -29.30
N LYS A 58 -4.60 -9.67 -28.16
CA LYS A 58 -6.03 -10.02 -28.11
C LYS A 58 -6.89 -8.77 -28.30
N LYS A 59 -8.03 -8.91 -28.98
CA LYS A 59 -9.04 -7.85 -29.06
C LYS A 59 -9.60 -7.57 -27.67
N VAL A 60 -9.34 -6.38 -27.15
CA VAL A 60 -9.86 -5.90 -25.87
C VAL A 60 -10.90 -4.80 -26.11
N LYS A 61 -11.97 -4.80 -25.31
CA LYS A 61 -13.01 -3.77 -25.35
C LYS A 61 -12.71 -2.71 -24.28
N LYS A 62 -12.72 -1.44 -24.66
CA LYS A 62 -12.66 -0.31 -23.72
C LYS A 62 -14.05 -0.05 -23.16
N THR A 63 -14.14 0.20 -21.85
CA THR A 63 -15.43 0.56 -21.22
C THR A 63 -15.65 2.05 -21.46
N PRO A 64 -16.75 2.47 -22.10
CA PRO A 64 -16.97 3.87 -22.41
C PRO A 64 -17.06 4.71 -21.13
N LEU A 65 -16.60 5.95 -21.22
CA LEU A 65 -16.71 6.90 -20.12
C LEU A 65 -18.20 7.19 -19.83
N PRO A 66 -18.69 7.02 -18.59
CA PRO A 66 -20.06 7.40 -18.23
C PRO A 66 -20.29 8.88 -18.51
N LYS A 67 -21.46 9.22 -19.07
CA LYS A 67 -21.85 10.62 -19.23
C LYS A 67 -21.97 11.26 -17.84
N HIS A 68 -21.33 12.42 -17.69
CA HIS A 68 -21.40 13.24 -16.50
C HIS A 68 -21.81 14.64 -16.97
N ASP A 69 -22.68 15.31 -16.21
CA ASP A 69 -23.28 16.60 -16.62
C ASP A 69 -22.29 17.77 -16.51
N GLU A 70 -21.18 17.59 -15.79
CA GLU A 70 -20.16 18.61 -15.57
C GLU A 70 -18.86 18.24 -16.30
N GLU A 71 -18.33 19.19 -17.06
CA GLU A 71 -16.97 19.14 -17.63
C GLU A 71 -15.97 19.39 -16.49
N ASP A 72 -15.77 18.37 -15.66
CA ASP A 72 -14.97 18.50 -14.45
C ASP A 72 -13.50 18.74 -14.78
N GLU A 73 -13.05 19.95 -14.52
CA GLU A 73 -11.62 20.26 -14.44
C GLU A 73 -11.04 19.68 -13.15
N ILE A 74 -10.15 18.71 -13.31
CA ILE A 74 -9.52 18.01 -12.20
C ILE A 74 -8.16 18.65 -11.93
N ARG A 75 -8.01 19.21 -10.73
CA ARG A 75 -6.74 19.76 -10.26
C ARG A 75 -5.87 18.66 -9.66
N VAL A 76 -4.69 18.44 -10.23
CA VAL A 76 -3.73 17.42 -9.82
C VAL A 76 -2.37 18.04 -9.56
N TYR A 77 -1.69 17.53 -8.55
CA TYR A 77 -0.31 17.90 -8.26
C TYR A 77 0.61 17.00 -9.08
N VAL A 78 1.49 17.61 -9.87
CA VAL A 78 2.48 16.92 -10.68
C VAL A 78 3.84 17.34 -10.13
N PRO A 79 4.64 16.43 -9.56
CA PRO A 79 5.92 16.78 -8.95
C PRO A 79 6.88 17.30 -10.01
N GLU A 80 7.76 18.24 -9.66
CA GLU A 80 8.79 18.69 -10.61
C GLU A 80 9.80 17.57 -10.87
N PRO A 81 10.48 17.55 -12.04
CA PRO A 81 11.47 16.52 -12.37
C PRO A 81 12.53 16.29 -11.27
N GLY A 82 12.98 17.35 -10.59
CA GLY A 82 13.93 17.21 -9.48
C GLY A 82 13.35 16.55 -8.23
N GLU A 83 12.04 16.64 -7.99
CA GLU A 83 11.38 15.96 -6.86
C GLU A 83 11.25 14.45 -7.12
N VAL A 84 10.95 14.05 -8.35
CA VAL A 84 10.89 12.61 -8.69
C VAL A 84 12.27 11.95 -8.64
N GLU A 85 13.31 12.64 -9.11
CA GLU A 85 14.70 12.17 -9.00
C GLU A 85 15.09 11.96 -7.53
N ALA A 86 14.83 12.96 -6.66
CA ALA A 86 15.12 12.86 -5.24
C ALA A 86 14.35 11.72 -4.53
N GLN A 87 13.08 11.50 -4.91
CA GLN A 87 12.26 10.41 -4.36
C GLN A 87 12.77 9.02 -4.80
N GLU A 88 13.24 8.89 -6.04
CA GLU A 88 13.77 7.63 -6.58
C GLU A 88 15.15 7.32 -5.99
N GLU A 89 16.01 8.33 -5.83
CA GLU A 89 17.27 8.21 -5.11
C GLU A 89 17.05 7.78 -3.66
N ALA A 90 16.12 8.42 -2.95
CA ALA A 90 15.78 8.06 -1.58
C ALA A 90 15.28 6.61 -1.47
N LYS A 91 14.39 6.16 -2.36
CA LYS A 91 13.94 4.76 -2.40
C LYS A 91 15.10 3.80 -2.64
N SER A 92 15.99 4.11 -3.60
CA SER A 92 17.13 3.26 -3.92
C SER A 92 18.13 3.16 -2.76
N ASN A 93 18.33 4.24 -2.00
CA ASN A 93 19.20 4.24 -0.84
C ASN A 93 18.62 3.42 0.31
N VAL A 94 17.31 3.52 0.55
CA VAL A 94 16.62 2.67 1.54
C VAL A 94 16.74 1.20 1.18
N GLU A 95 16.53 0.82 -0.08
CA GLU A 95 16.69 -0.58 -0.53
C GLU A 95 18.11 -1.09 -0.29
N LYS A 96 19.13 -0.34 -0.73
CA LYS A 96 20.55 -0.68 -0.49
C LYS A 96 20.88 -0.80 0.99
N GLU A 97 20.34 0.10 1.81
CA GLU A 97 20.56 0.08 3.25
C GLU A 97 19.89 -1.14 3.89
N THR A 98 18.66 -1.49 3.48
CA THR A 98 17.97 -2.70 3.96
C THR A 98 18.68 -3.99 3.56
N GLU A 99 19.31 -4.05 2.38
CA GLU A 99 20.12 -5.19 1.95
C GLU A 99 21.44 -5.29 2.72
N ALA A 100 22.00 -4.15 3.14
CA ALA A 100 23.22 -4.07 3.93
C ALA A 100 23.01 -4.44 5.41
N LEU A 101 21.78 -4.36 5.93
CA LEU A 101 21.47 -4.77 7.29
C LEU A 101 21.60 -6.28 7.46
N PRO A 102 22.26 -6.76 8.54
CA PRO A 102 22.31 -8.19 8.81
C PRO A 102 20.89 -8.71 9.02
N LYS A 103 20.57 -9.84 8.38
CA LYS A 103 19.29 -10.52 8.59
C LYS A 103 19.15 -10.89 10.07
N ILE A 104 18.15 -10.33 10.73
CA ILE A 104 17.86 -10.63 12.13
C ILE A 104 17.29 -12.06 12.19
N GLU A 105 18.13 -13.03 12.56
CA GLU A 105 17.71 -14.40 12.77
C GLU A 105 17.14 -14.56 14.18
N VAL A 106 15.81 -14.55 14.28
CA VAL A 106 15.12 -14.82 15.53
C VAL A 106 14.97 -16.33 15.72
N ALA A 107 15.37 -16.84 16.88
CA ALA A 107 15.19 -18.25 17.22
C ALA A 107 13.70 -18.63 17.16
N LYS A 108 13.39 -19.77 16.52
CA LYS A 108 12.00 -20.28 16.41
C LYS A 108 11.39 -20.64 17.77
N THR A 109 12.23 -20.93 18.75
CA THR A 109 11.83 -21.27 20.11
C THR A 109 12.26 -20.19 21.07
N LEU A 110 11.43 -19.89 22.06
CA LEU A 110 11.77 -18.95 23.14
C LEU A 110 12.58 -19.60 24.27
N ARG A 111 13.14 -20.80 24.07
CA ARG A 111 14.02 -21.44 25.05
C ARG A 111 15.30 -20.59 25.17
N GLY A 112 15.60 -20.15 26.40
CA GLY A 112 16.74 -19.28 26.66
C GLY A 112 16.57 -17.83 26.17
N CYS A 113 15.34 -17.39 25.89
CA CYS A 113 15.09 -15.98 25.60
C CYS A 113 15.41 -15.10 26.83
N HIS A 114 15.62 -13.79 26.59
CA HIS A 114 15.87 -12.83 27.65
C HIS A 114 14.70 -12.80 28.66
N THR A 115 15.00 -12.56 29.94
CA THR A 115 14.02 -12.56 31.03
C THR A 115 12.81 -11.67 30.75
N THR A 116 13.04 -10.48 30.19
CA THR A 116 11.97 -9.57 29.77
C THR A 116 11.00 -10.23 28.78
N VAL A 117 11.50 -10.96 27.78
CA VAL A 117 10.66 -11.62 26.76
C VAL A 117 9.86 -12.77 27.39
N SER A 118 10.49 -13.54 28.28
CA SER A 118 9.83 -14.63 29.01
C SER A 118 8.69 -14.11 29.92
N GLN A 119 8.97 -13.08 30.70
CA GLN A 119 7.99 -12.44 31.61
C GLN A 119 6.81 -11.84 30.83
N THR A 120 7.09 -11.13 29.73
CA THR A 120 6.05 -10.55 28.89
C THR A 120 5.19 -11.64 28.24
N ARG A 121 5.79 -12.73 27.75
CA ARG A 121 5.02 -13.88 27.23
C ARG A 121 4.07 -14.46 28.28
N GLN A 122 4.56 -14.69 29.49
CA GLN A 122 3.75 -15.24 30.58
C GLN A 122 2.58 -14.32 30.92
N ALA A 123 2.84 -13.00 31.00
CA ALA A 123 1.78 -12.00 31.21
C ALA A 123 0.70 -12.05 30.12
N PHE A 124 1.06 -12.38 28.87
CA PHE A 124 0.11 -12.54 27.76
C PHE A 124 -0.60 -13.89 27.71
N GLU A 125 -0.02 -14.98 28.24
CA GLU A 125 -0.69 -16.29 28.36
C GLU A 125 -1.85 -16.24 29.37
N ASP A 126 -1.69 -15.46 30.45
CA ASP A 126 -2.71 -15.27 31.49
C ASP A 126 -3.72 -14.14 31.16
N ALA A 127 -3.39 -13.28 30.19
CA ALA A 127 -4.23 -12.14 29.83
C ALA A 127 -5.45 -12.56 28.98
N LYS A 128 -6.61 -12.06 29.36
CA LYS A 128 -7.84 -12.19 28.55
C LYS A 128 -7.84 -11.13 27.44
N SER A 129 -8.19 -11.54 26.23
CA SER A 129 -8.47 -10.59 25.15
C SER A 129 -9.66 -9.71 25.54
N ARG A 130 -9.56 -8.42 25.20
CA ARG A 130 -10.73 -7.54 25.24
C ARG A 130 -11.73 -7.95 24.15
N ASP A 131 -12.94 -7.42 24.23
CA ASP A 131 -14.06 -7.74 23.34
C ASP A 131 -13.78 -7.37 21.87
N ASP A 132 -12.81 -6.50 21.62
CA ASP A 132 -12.30 -6.09 20.32
C ASP A 132 -11.20 -7.02 19.75
N GLY A 133 -10.87 -8.11 20.46
CA GLY A 133 -9.81 -9.04 20.07
C GLY A 133 -8.39 -8.50 20.26
N ILE A 134 -8.23 -7.35 20.94
CA ILE A 134 -6.92 -6.76 21.24
C ILE A 134 -6.42 -7.29 22.58
N LEU A 135 -5.14 -7.64 22.61
CA LEU A 135 -4.41 -8.04 23.80
C LEU A 135 -3.32 -7.01 24.07
N GLN A 136 -3.39 -6.34 25.21
CA GLN A 136 -2.42 -5.31 25.61
C GLN A 136 -1.65 -5.80 26.82
N SER A 137 -0.35 -5.53 26.86
CA SER A 137 0.50 -5.88 28.00
C SER A 137 0.04 -5.13 29.26
N PRO A 138 0.09 -5.76 30.45
CA PRO A 138 -0.24 -5.09 31.71
C PRO A 138 0.65 -3.87 31.95
N SER A 139 0.14 -2.84 32.62
CA SER A 139 0.87 -1.58 32.88
C SER A 139 2.17 -1.75 33.70
N ASP A 140 2.32 -2.86 34.41
CA ASP A 140 3.51 -3.21 35.20
C ASP A 140 4.56 -4.00 34.40
N SER A 141 4.33 -4.22 33.10
CA SER A 141 5.29 -4.90 32.23
C SER A 141 6.38 -3.94 31.76
N LYS A 142 7.60 -4.47 31.58
CA LYS A 142 8.75 -3.70 31.08
C LYS A 142 8.72 -3.43 29.58
N LEU A 143 7.77 -4.02 28.86
CA LEU A 143 7.58 -3.88 27.42
C LEU A 143 6.14 -3.48 27.16
N ASP A 144 5.95 -2.37 26.46
CA ASP A 144 4.63 -1.92 26.02
C ASP A 144 4.31 -2.56 24.66
N LEU A 145 3.45 -3.58 24.66
CA LEU A 145 3.08 -4.35 23.48
C LEU A 145 1.56 -4.39 23.32
N ILE A 146 1.09 -4.17 22.08
CA ILE A 146 -0.29 -4.32 21.67
C ILE A 146 -0.36 -5.35 20.55
N VAL A 147 -1.16 -6.40 20.75
CA VAL A 147 -1.31 -7.51 19.81
C VAL A 147 -2.76 -7.59 19.36
N ILE A 148 -2.98 -7.63 18.04
CA ILE A 148 -4.31 -7.79 17.44
C ILE A 148 -4.54 -9.29 17.17
N GLY A 149 -5.58 -9.86 17.79
CA GLY A 149 -5.91 -11.27 17.77
C GLY A 149 -6.41 -11.80 16.43
N SER A 150 -5.50 -12.03 15.48
CA SER A 150 -5.74 -12.87 14.30
C SER A 150 -4.72 -14.03 14.15
N TRP A 151 -4.04 -14.40 15.24
CA TRP A 151 -2.92 -15.36 15.19
C TRP A 151 -3.29 -16.81 15.54
N ARG A 152 -4.54 -17.09 15.94
CA ARG A 152 -4.94 -18.43 16.42
C ARG A 152 -5.18 -19.50 15.32
N GLN A 153 -5.03 -19.18 14.03
CA GLN A 153 -5.35 -20.13 12.93
C GLN A 153 -4.14 -20.71 12.15
N MET A 154 -2.89 -20.34 12.42
CA MET A 154 -1.74 -20.88 11.66
C MET A 154 -0.89 -21.90 12.44
N ALA A 155 -1.51 -22.72 13.30
CA ALA A 155 -0.83 -23.81 14.00
C ALA A 155 -1.48 -25.19 13.75
N SER A 156 -2.02 -25.40 12.56
CA SER A 156 -2.43 -26.73 12.11
C SER A 156 -2.14 -26.92 10.62
N ARG A 157 -0.89 -27.31 10.32
CA ARG A 157 -0.49 -28.18 9.21
C ARG A 157 0.96 -28.60 9.39
#